data_AF-A0A929QYP3-F1
#
_entry.id   AF-A0A929QYP3-F1
#
_cell.length_a   1.000
_cell.length_b   1.000
_cell.length_c   1.000
_cell.angle_alpha   90.00
_cell.angle_beta   90.00
_cell.angle_gamma   90.00
#
_symmetry.space_group_name_H-M   'P 1'
#
loop_
_entity.id
_entity.type
_entity.pdbx_description
1 polymer ?
#
loop_
_entity_poly.entity_id
_entity_poly.type
_entity_poly.pdbx_seq_one_letter_code
_entity_poly.pdbx_strand_id
1 'polypeptide(L)'
;SHEQIICECEMATRAMLERVMDTLPKSQLDDVRRQMRLGMGPCQGGFCSQRAAGIAHERGDIDAERANGLLRLFLKNRWIGLWPILYGKQVRQAALDNWIHEGTLDVEHLPVPVEEVVR
;
A
#
# COMPACT_ATOMS: atom_id res chain seq x y z
N SER A 1 -8.43 -10.93 22.92
CA SER A 1 -7.72 -10.87 21.62
C SER A 1 -7.91 -9.47 21.08
N HIS A 2 -6.84 -8.67 20.95
CA HIS A 2 -6.95 -7.33 20.32
C HIS A 2 -6.90 -7.54 18.80
N GLU A 3 -7.81 -6.90 18.06
CA GLU A 3 -7.74 -6.91 16.59
C GLU A 3 -6.42 -6.29 16.11
N GLN A 4 -5.74 -6.95 15.17
CA GLN A 4 -4.51 -6.43 14.58
C GLN A 4 -4.82 -5.21 13.70
N ILE A 5 -4.32 -4.04 14.08
CA ILE A 5 -4.42 -2.83 13.27
C ILE A 5 -3.37 -2.89 12.14
N ILE A 6 -3.81 -2.65 10.91
CA ILE A 6 -2.95 -2.61 9.72
C ILE A 6 -2.67 -1.17 9.28
N CYS A 7 -3.66 -0.28 9.43
CA CYS A 7 -3.49 1.15 9.20
C CYS A 7 -4.01 1.95 10.39
N GLU A 8 -3.08 2.58 11.11
CA GLU A 8 -3.35 3.39 12.30
C GLU A 8 -4.07 4.69 11.94
N CYS A 9 -3.75 5.30 10.80
CA CYS A 9 -4.38 6.56 10.38
C CYS A 9 -5.86 6.42 10.01
N GLU A 10 -6.27 5.26 9.50
CA GLU A 10 -7.65 4.99 9.10
C GLU A 10 -8.36 4.01 10.04
N MET A 11 -7.69 3.62 11.14
CA MET A 11 -8.17 2.60 12.09
C MET A 11 -8.60 1.29 11.40
N ALA A 12 -7.92 0.92 10.31
CA ALA A 12 -8.25 -0.27 9.53
C ALA A 12 -7.57 -1.50 10.13
N THR A 13 -8.37 -2.52 10.44
CA THR A 13 -7.88 -3.78 11.02
C THR A 13 -7.66 -4.86 9.96
N ARG A 14 -6.91 -5.90 10.32
CA ARG A 14 -6.68 -7.07 9.44
C ARG A 14 -8.01 -7.72 9.05
N ALA A 15 -8.93 -7.88 9.99
CA ALA A 15 -10.24 -8.47 9.72
C ALA A 15 -11.06 -7.64 8.72
N MET A 16 -10.93 -6.30 8.74
CA MET A 16 -11.57 -5.44 7.73
C MET A 16 -10.92 -5.62 6.36
N LEU A 17 -9.58 -5.66 6.31
CA LEU A 17 -8.81 -5.87 5.08
C LEU A 17 -9.21 -7.17 4.39
N GLU A 18 -9.20 -8.26 5.16
CA GLU A 18 -9.53 -9.61 4.69
C GLU A 18 -10.97 -9.69 4.18
N ARG A 19 -11.93 -9.12 4.91
CA ARG A 19 -13.33 -9.04 4.46
C ARG A 19 -13.49 -8.32 3.13
N VAL A 20 -12.74 -7.25 2.90
CA VAL A 20 -12.77 -6.53 1.62
C VAL A 20 -12.11 -7.37 0.52
N MET A 21 -10.97 -8.02 0.81
CA MET A 21 -10.31 -8.92 -0.14
C MET A 21 -11.22 -10.07 -0.58
N ASP A 22 -12.00 -10.65 0.34
CA ASP A 22 -12.95 -11.74 0.03
C ASP A 22 -14.04 -11.33 -0.97
N THR A 23 -14.32 -10.03 -1.12
CA THR A 23 -15.32 -9.51 -2.07
C THR A 23 -14.76 -9.20 -3.45
N LEU A 24 -13.43 -9.19 -3.61
CA LEU A 24 -12.76 -8.73 -4.82
C LEU A 24 -12.07 -9.91 -5.53
N PRO A 25 -12.35 -10.17 -6.82
CA PRO A 25 -11.61 -11.17 -7.57
C PRO A 25 -10.15 -10.72 -7.77
N LYS A 26 -9.19 -11.59 -7.45
CA LYS A 26 -7.76 -11.44 -7.76
C LYS A 26 -7.06 -10.18 -7.21
N SER A 27 -7.48 -9.69 -6.04
CA SER A 27 -6.66 -8.77 -5.23
C SER A 27 -6.31 -7.45 -5.92
N GLN A 28 -7.31 -6.73 -6.45
CA GLN A 28 -7.12 -5.34 -6.85
C GLN A 28 -6.91 -4.47 -5.61
N LEU A 29 -5.64 -4.30 -5.20
CA LEU A 29 -5.26 -3.48 -4.03
C LEU A 29 -5.72 -2.01 -4.16
N ASP A 30 -5.98 -1.49 -5.38
CA ASP A 30 -6.58 -0.15 -5.55
C ASP A 30 -8.04 -0.08 -5.07
N ASP A 31 -8.81 -1.17 -5.20
CA ASP A 31 -10.19 -1.22 -4.72
C ASP A 31 -10.22 -1.38 -3.20
N VAL A 32 -9.32 -2.20 -2.65
CA VAL A 32 -9.09 -2.28 -1.20
C VAL A 32 -8.73 -0.91 -0.64
N ARG A 33 -7.83 -0.18 -1.33
CA ARG A 33 -7.44 1.18 -0.98
C ARG A 33 -8.62 2.14 -0.97
N ARG A 34 -9.54 2.05 -1.93
CA ARG A 34 -10.72 2.92 -2.02
C ARG A 34 -11.74 2.62 -0.93
N GLN A 35 -12.04 1.34 -0.71
CA GLN A 35 -13.04 0.91 0.26
C GLN A 35 -12.59 1.15 1.71
N MET A 36 -11.32 0.90 2.02
CA MET A 36 -10.78 1.07 3.37
C MET A 36 -9.95 2.33 3.58
N ARG A 37 -9.85 3.17 2.55
CA ARG A 37 -9.07 4.42 2.56
C ARG A 37 -7.58 4.23 2.90
N LEU A 38 -7.00 3.05 2.66
CA LEU A 38 -5.59 2.79 2.96
C LEU A 38 -4.67 3.85 2.33
N GLY A 39 -3.77 4.43 3.14
CA GLY A 39 -2.87 5.50 2.72
C GLY A 39 -3.55 6.76 2.20
N MET A 40 -4.79 7.03 2.60
CA MET A 40 -5.43 8.34 2.42
C MET A 40 -5.25 9.26 3.65
N GLY A 41 -4.82 8.71 4.78
CA GLY A 41 -4.53 9.46 5.99
C GLY A 41 -3.24 10.27 5.93
N PRO A 42 -2.86 10.98 7.00
CA PRO A 42 -1.70 11.86 7.02
C PRO A 42 -0.37 11.13 6.72
N CYS A 43 -0.26 9.83 6.98
CA CYS A 43 0.94 9.05 6.66
C CYS A 43 1.06 8.64 5.18
N GLN A 44 0.07 8.93 4.35
CA GLN A 44 0.03 8.64 2.91
C GLN A 44 0.36 7.19 2.50
N GLY A 45 0.28 6.24 3.43
CA GLY A 45 0.54 4.82 3.18
C GLY A 45 1.93 4.33 3.56
N GLY A 46 2.79 5.18 4.15
CA GLY A 46 4.15 4.84 4.55
C GLY A 46 4.25 3.62 5.49
N PHE A 47 3.21 3.38 6.30
CA PHE A 47 3.22 2.28 7.29
C PHE A 47 2.29 1.12 6.96
N CYS A 48 1.34 1.27 6.05
CA CYS A 48 0.30 0.25 5.80
C CYS A 48 0.35 -0.38 4.40
N SER A 49 1.00 0.25 3.43
CA SER A 49 1.02 -0.21 2.03
C SER A 49 1.66 -1.60 1.88
N GLN A 50 2.85 -1.78 2.44
CA GLN A 50 3.59 -3.04 2.45
C GLN A 50 2.89 -4.12 3.29
N ARG A 51 2.21 -3.74 4.38
CA ARG A 51 1.42 -4.69 5.20
C ARG A 51 0.24 -5.25 4.40
N ALA A 52 -0.48 -4.39 3.68
CA ALA A 52 -1.61 -4.81 2.87
C ALA A 52 -1.18 -5.73 1.71
N ALA A 53 -0.07 -5.40 1.03
CA ALA A 53 0.52 -6.27 0.00
C ALA A 53 1.01 -7.61 0.58
N GLY A 54 1.67 -7.57 1.74
CA GLY A 54 2.13 -8.77 2.44
C GLY A 54 0.99 -9.69 2.86
N ILE A 55 -0.12 -9.15 3.38
CA ILE A 55 -1.29 -9.94 3.77
C ILE A 55 -1.95 -10.60 2.56
N ALA A 56 -2.07 -9.89 1.43
CA ALA A 56 -2.60 -10.47 0.20
C ALA A 56 -1.74 -11.65 -0.28
N HIS A 57 -0.41 -11.55 -0.15
CA HIS A 57 0.50 -12.64 -0.47
C HIS A 57 0.42 -13.80 0.55
N GLU A 58 0.41 -13.49 1.86
CA GLU A 58 0.30 -14.47 2.95
C GLU A 58 -0.95 -15.36 2.81
N ARG A 59 -2.06 -14.76 2.36
CA ARG A 59 -3.33 -15.46 2.12
C ARG A 59 -3.32 -16.37 0.89
N GLY A 60 -2.32 -16.24 0.02
CA GLY A 60 -2.25 -16.96 -1.24
C GLY A 60 -3.14 -16.37 -2.34
N ASP A 61 -3.70 -15.17 -2.13
CA ASP A 61 -4.55 -14.51 -3.13
C ASP A 61 -3.71 -14.01 -4.33
N ILE A 62 -2.42 -13.73 -4.11
CA ILE A 62 -1.44 -13.30 -5.12
C ILE A 62 -0.04 -13.86 -4.84
N ASP A 63 0.76 -13.98 -5.90
CA ASP A 63 2.18 -14.30 -5.79
C ASP A 63 3.03 -13.07 -5.39
N ALA A 64 4.32 -13.32 -5.13
CA ALA A 64 5.26 -12.29 -4.70
C ALA A 64 5.51 -11.23 -5.77
N GLU A 65 5.52 -11.63 -7.05
CA GLU A 65 5.71 -10.73 -8.18
C GLU A 65 4.56 -9.72 -8.27
N ARG A 66 3.31 -10.20 -8.20
CA ARG A 66 2.12 -9.36 -8.19
C ARG A 66 2.05 -8.49 -6.94
N ALA A 67 2.42 -9.01 -5.76
CA ALA A 67 2.48 -8.22 -4.53
C ALA A 67 3.46 -7.03 -4.65
N ASN A 68 4.65 -7.27 -5.18
CA ASN A 68 5.65 -6.24 -5.46
C ASN A 68 5.13 -5.21 -6.47
N GLY A 69 4.53 -5.68 -7.57
CA GLY A 69 3.96 -4.80 -8.58
C GLY A 69 2.82 -3.93 -8.05
N LEU A 70 1.94 -4.48 -7.21
CA LEU A 70 0.85 -3.73 -6.59
C LEU A 70 1.38 -2.70 -5.56
N LEU A 71 2.43 -3.03 -4.81
CA LEU A 71 3.10 -2.07 -3.93
C LEU A 71 3.70 -0.90 -4.73
N ARG A 72 4.44 -1.19 -5.81
CA ARG A 72 5.00 -0.15 -6.70
C ARG A 72 3.90 0.71 -7.31
N LEU A 73 2.81 0.10 -7.77
CA LEU A 73 1.67 0.81 -8.33
C LEU A 73 1.00 1.72 -7.28
N PHE A 74 0.84 1.24 -6.06
CA PHE A 74 0.31 2.03 -4.95
C PHE A 74 1.15 3.30 -4.73
N LEU A 75 2.47 3.15 -4.60
CA LEU A 75 3.38 4.25 -4.33
C LEU A 75 3.42 5.26 -5.48
N LYS A 76 3.46 4.78 -6.73
CA LYS A 76 3.33 5.62 -7.93
C LYS A 76 2.04 6.46 -7.89
N ASN A 77 0.91 5.83 -7.57
CA ASN A 77 -0.38 6.52 -7.52
C ASN A 77 -0.48 7.51 -6.35
N ARG A 78 0.17 7.24 -5.21
CA ARG A 78 0.30 8.21 -4.10
C ARG A 78 1.13 9.41 -4.54
N TRP A 79 2.30 9.17 -5.15
CA TRP A 79 3.22 10.21 -5.59
C TRP A 79 2.58 11.20 -6.58
N ILE A 80 1.89 10.70 -7.61
CA ILE A 80 1.21 11.54 -8.60
C ILE A 80 0.17 12.46 -7.95
N GLY A 81 -0.53 11.98 -6.91
CA GLY A 81 -1.50 12.79 -6.17
C GLY A 81 -0.87 13.82 -5.24
N LEU A 82 0.31 13.52 -4.69
CA LEU A 82 0.99 14.37 -3.71
C LEU A 82 1.82 15.47 -4.38
N TRP A 83 2.49 15.15 -5.49
CA TRP A 83 3.45 16.02 -6.17
C TRP A 83 2.94 17.46 -6.42
N PRO A 84 1.71 17.67 -6.93
CA PRO A 84 1.21 19.03 -7.22
C PRO A 84 1.01 19.91 -5.98
N ILE A 85 0.89 19.30 -4.80
CA ILE A 85 0.59 19.98 -3.53
C ILE A 85 1.73 19.83 -2.52
N LEU A 86 2.92 19.42 -2.98
CA LEU A 86 4.05 19.07 -2.12
C LEU A 86 4.70 20.33 -1.54
N TYR A 87 4.20 20.79 -0.40
CA TYR A 87 4.69 21.97 0.29
C TYR A 87 4.65 21.81 1.81
N GLY A 88 5.54 22.51 2.54
CA GLY A 88 5.50 22.60 3.99
C GLY A 88 5.60 21.25 4.72
N LYS A 89 4.65 20.96 5.61
CA LYS A 89 4.67 19.75 6.45
C LYS A 89 4.54 18.45 5.62
N GLN A 90 3.87 18.53 4.47
CA GLN A 90 3.67 17.43 3.55
C GLN A 90 4.99 16.96 2.96
N VAL A 91 5.96 17.88 2.74
CA VAL A 91 7.31 17.54 2.27
C VAL A 91 8.04 16.66 3.27
N ARG A 92 7.90 16.96 4.57
CA ARG A 92 8.53 16.16 5.64
C ARG A 92 7.97 14.75 5.67
N GLN A 93 6.66 14.60 5.51
CA GLN A 93 6.02 13.29 5.42
C GLN A 93 6.49 12.53 4.18
N ALA A 94 6.52 13.18 3.01
CA ALA A 94 6.98 12.56 1.78
C ALA A 94 8.43 12.07 1.88
N ALA A 95 9.31 12.85 2.53
CA ALA A 95 10.70 12.45 2.76
C ALA A 95 10.79 11.22 3.68
N LEU A 96 9.98 11.16 4.75
CA LEU A 96 9.89 10.00 5.62
C LEU A 96 9.40 8.76 4.85
N ASP A 97 8.33 8.89 4.08
CA ASP A 97 7.78 7.79 3.28
C ASP A 97 8.84 7.28 2.29
N ASN A 98 9.58 8.18 1.64
CA ASN A 98 10.69 7.82 0.75
C ASN A 98 11.79 7.05 1.48
N TRP A 99 12.19 7.46 2.68
CA TRP A 99 13.19 6.72 3.47
C TRP A 99 12.70 5.35 3.92
N ILE A 100 11.40 5.20 4.19
CA ILE A 100 10.83 3.89 4.51
C ILE A 100 10.86 3.00 3.26
N HIS A 101 10.32 3.48 2.13
CA HIS A 101 10.15 2.66 0.94
C HIS A 101 11.47 2.35 0.23
N GLU A 102 12.33 3.35 0.04
CA GLU A 102 13.60 3.12 -0.65
C GLU A 102 14.70 2.72 0.33
N GLY A 103 14.79 3.37 1.49
CA GLY A 103 15.88 3.11 2.43
C GLY A 103 15.71 1.82 3.25
N THR A 104 14.49 1.49 3.70
CA THR A 104 14.26 0.31 4.54
C THR A 104 13.79 -0.89 3.73
N LEU A 105 12.90 -0.66 2.77
CA LEU A 105 12.24 -1.73 2.01
C LEU A 105 12.86 -1.98 0.63
N ASP A 106 13.81 -1.13 0.20
CA ASP A 106 14.54 -1.26 -1.06
C ASP A 106 13.62 -1.40 -2.30
N VAL A 107 12.51 -0.64 -2.30
CA VAL A 107 11.44 -0.78 -3.29
C VAL A 107 11.93 -0.49 -4.72
N GLU A 108 12.87 0.43 -4.89
CA GLU A 108 13.50 0.80 -6.14
C GLU A 108 14.13 -0.41 -6.86
N HIS A 109 14.72 -1.35 -6.11
CA HIS A 109 15.38 -2.56 -6.62
C HIS A 109 14.46 -3.79 -6.67
N LEU A 110 13.17 -3.66 -6.38
CA LEU A 110 12.24 -4.79 -6.54
C LEU A 110 12.25 -5.31 -7.99
N PRO A 111 12.09 -6.64 -8.18
CA PRO A 111 12.00 -7.23 -9.51
C PRO A 111 10.93 -6.55 -10.35
N VAL A 112 11.27 -6.26 -11.61
CA VAL A 112 10.31 -5.73 -12.58
C VAL A 112 9.34 -6.85 -12.94
N PRO A 113 8.02 -6.63 -12.83
CA PRO A 113 7.05 -7.67 -13.16
C PRO A 113 7.08 -7.93 -14.67
N VAL A 114 6.96 -9.21 -15.05
CA VAL A 114 6.92 -9.70 -16.43
C VAL A 114 5.68 -9.17 -17.17
N GLU A 115 4.56 -9.07 -16.45
CA GLU A 115 3.32 -8.49 -16.95
C GLU A 115 3.05 -7.13 -16.30
N GLU A 116 2.45 -6.21 -17.06
CA GLU A 116 2.10 -4.90 -16.51
C GLU A 116 1.05 -5.05 -15.40
N VAL A 117 1.39 -4.58 -14.21
CA VAL A 117 0.47 -4.54 -13.08
C VAL A 117 -0.46 -3.35 -13.24
N VAL A 118 -1.57 -3.59 -13.94
CA VAL A 118 -2.73 -2.72 -13.98
C VAL A 118 -3.71 -3.04 -12.85
N ARG A 119 -4.56 -2.05 -12.54
CA ARG A 119 -5.65 -2.14 -11.56
C ARG A 119 -6.34 -3.49 -11.62
#